data_AF-A0A328UGN9-F1
#
_entry.id   AF-A0A328UGN9-F1
#
_cell.length_a   1.000
_cell.length_b   1.000
_cell.length_c   1.000
_cell.angle_alpha   90.00
_cell.angle_beta   90.00
_cell.angle_gamma   90.00
#
_symmetry.space_group_name_H-M   'P 1'
#
loop_
_entity.id
_entity.type
_entity.pdbx_description
1 polymer ?
#
loop_
_entity_poly.entity_id
_entity_poly.type
_entity_poly.pdbx_seq_one_letter_code
_entity_poly.pdbx_strand_id
1 'polypeptide(L)'
;MKKLAAKLTVLLVCLLLPLTACSPVDFSEQIQDVYSYWDFEVIVRMPRYYRASAIDPNAPLDIEVELRCAGNNESIEIGHNGSFSAALLYYEDEEEPMLPYSFTQELHLQTVYKDQPLIEKWDASKEVQKLGPLKPGKYRAKMYWNFRYIDADRDSEETITNWAYVHFWII
;
A
#
# COMPACT_ATOMS: atom_id res chain seq x y z
N MET A 1 19.61 43.95 58.65
CA MET A 1 18.47 44.09 57.72
C MET A 1 19.00 44.27 56.30
N LYS A 2 18.64 43.35 55.40
CA LYS A 2 18.43 43.49 53.93
C LYS A 2 19.57 44.12 53.10
N LYS A 3 20.05 43.60 51.96
CA LYS A 3 19.91 42.37 51.14
C LYS A 3 20.94 42.59 50.01
N LEU A 4 21.64 41.53 49.58
CA LEU A 4 22.44 41.49 48.36
C LEU A 4 21.61 41.87 47.11
N ALA A 5 22.25 42.48 46.11
CA ALA A 5 21.89 42.28 44.71
C ALA A 5 23.07 42.63 43.78
N ALA A 6 23.94 41.65 43.53
CA ALA A 6 24.77 41.62 42.33
C ALA A 6 23.84 41.42 41.13
N LYS A 7 23.89 42.31 40.13
CA LYS A 7 23.22 42.11 38.84
C LYS A 7 24.21 41.47 37.88
N LEU A 8 24.16 40.14 37.79
CA LEU A 8 24.74 39.37 36.70
C LEU A 8 23.74 39.44 35.53
N THR A 9 23.99 40.31 34.56
CA THR A 9 23.28 40.26 33.27
C THR A 9 23.85 39.12 32.43
N VAL A 10 23.30 37.93 32.60
CA VAL A 10 23.46 36.83 31.66
C VAL A 10 22.61 37.17 30.43
N LEU A 11 23.24 37.73 29.41
CA LEU A 11 22.62 37.90 28.11
C LEU A 11 22.59 36.52 27.45
N LEU A 12 21.41 35.90 27.48
CA LEU A 12 21.04 34.64 26.85
C LEU A 12 21.19 34.79 25.32
N VAL A 13 22.39 34.59 24.80
CA VAL A 13 22.72 34.65 23.38
C VAL A 13 22.73 33.23 22.83
N CYS A 14 21.86 32.99 21.84
CA CYS A 14 21.93 31.94 20.82
C CYS A 14 21.64 30.47 21.21
N LEU A 15 20.41 30.20 21.67
CA LEU A 15 19.73 28.91 21.42
C LEU A 15 18.58 29.11 20.43
N LEU A 16 18.89 29.72 19.27
CA LEU A 16 18.04 29.65 18.09
C LEU A 16 18.57 28.49 17.23
N LEU A 17 18.34 27.27 17.69
CA LEU A 17 18.31 26.15 16.77
C LEU A 17 17.19 26.47 15.77
N PRO A 18 17.43 26.41 14.45
CA PRO A 18 16.31 26.30 13.54
C PRO A 18 15.63 24.98 13.92
N LEU A 19 14.50 25.07 14.63
CA LEU A 19 13.43 24.10 14.50
C LEU A 19 13.12 24.10 13.01
N THR A 20 13.80 23.25 12.25
CA THR A 20 13.32 22.81 10.95
C THR A 20 11.99 22.18 11.26
N ALA A 21 10.93 22.98 11.17
CA ALA A 21 9.57 22.53 11.29
C ALA A 21 9.44 21.45 10.21
N CYS A 22 9.50 20.19 10.64
CA CYS A 22 9.08 19.09 9.82
C CYS A 22 7.65 19.44 9.44
N SER A 23 7.37 19.66 8.15
CA SER A 23 5.99 19.89 7.71
C SER A 23 5.10 18.83 8.35
N PRO A 24 3.94 19.21 8.90
CA PRO A 24 3.06 18.24 9.53
C PRO A 24 2.73 17.14 8.51
N VAL A 25 2.89 15.88 8.92
CA VAL A 25 2.54 14.73 8.07
C VAL A 25 1.04 14.75 7.79
N ASP A 26 0.68 14.73 6.51
CA ASP A 26 -0.69 14.61 6.07
C ASP A 26 -1.12 13.14 6.00
N PHE A 27 -1.74 12.65 7.07
CA PHE A 27 -2.27 11.28 7.13
C PHE A 27 -3.48 11.04 6.21
N SER A 28 -3.98 12.06 5.51
CA SER A 28 -5.00 11.88 4.48
C SER A 28 -4.41 11.57 3.10
N GLU A 29 -3.09 11.71 2.91
CA GLU A 29 -2.44 11.39 1.64
C GLU A 29 -2.68 9.93 1.26
N GLN A 30 -3.19 9.72 0.05
CA GLN A 30 -3.42 8.42 -0.56
C GLN A 30 -2.45 8.22 -1.74
N ILE A 31 -1.96 7.00 -1.86
CA ILE A 31 -1.32 6.47 -3.06
C ILE A 31 -2.44 5.99 -3.97
N GLN A 32 -2.39 6.37 -5.25
CA GLN A 32 -3.24 5.80 -6.29
C GLN A 32 -2.42 5.65 -7.57
N ASP A 33 -1.96 4.43 -7.84
CA ASP A 33 -1.22 4.10 -9.04
C ASP A 33 -2.14 3.35 -10.01
N VAL A 34 -2.18 3.79 -11.28
CA VAL A 34 -3.06 3.23 -12.32
C VAL A 34 -2.21 2.59 -13.41
N TYR A 35 -2.52 1.33 -13.71
CA TYR A 35 -1.89 0.53 -14.75
C TYR A 35 -2.93 0.21 -15.82
N SER A 36 -2.88 0.96 -16.92
CA SER A 36 -3.87 0.84 -17.99
C SER A 36 -3.46 -0.20 -19.03
N TYR A 37 -4.43 -1.03 -19.41
CA TYR A 37 -4.40 -1.96 -20.52
C TYR A 37 -5.48 -1.52 -21.52
N TRP A 38 -5.66 -2.25 -22.63
CA TRP A 38 -6.63 -1.84 -23.65
C TRP A 38 -8.08 -1.84 -23.14
N ASP A 39 -8.48 -2.91 -22.45
CA ASP A 39 -9.87 -3.16 -22.07
C ASP A 39 -10.10 -3.09 -20.56
N PHE A 40 -9.06 -2.85 -19.77
CA PHE A 40 -9.14 -2.79 -18.33
C PHE A 40 -8.01 -1.97 -17.71
N GLU A 41 -8.17 -1.63 -16.43
CA GLU A 41 -7.14 -0.99 -15.61
C GLU A 41 -6.99 -1.74 -14.30
N VAL A 42 -5.75 -1.81 -13.81
CA VAL A 42 -5.45 -2.23 -12.45
C VAL A 42 -5.05 -1.00 -11.66
N ILE A 43 -5.67 -0.79 -10.50
CA ILE A 43 -5.45 0.38 -9.65
C ILE A 43 -5.03 -0.10 -8.27
N VAL A 44 -3.91 0.41 -7.77
CA VAL A 44 -3.45 0.15 -6.39
C VAL A 44 -3.73 1.39 -5.56
N ARG A 45 -4.49 1.24 -4.47
CA ARG A 45 -4.78 2.31 -3.52
C ARG A 45 -4.37 1.95 -2.10
N MET A 46 -3.78 2.91 -1.41
CA MET A 46 -3.51 2.79 0.02
C MET A 46 -3.15 4.15 0.64
N PRO A 47 -3.30 4.30 1.97
CA PRO A 47 -2.67 5.41 2.69
C PRO A 47 -1.15 5.48 2.48
N ARG A 48 -0.62 6.70 2.29
CA ARG A 48 0.84 6.94 2.26
C ARG A 48 1.44 6.84 3.66
N TYR A 49 0.71 7.30 4.67
CA TYR A 49 1.16 7.36 6.06
C TYR A 49 0.14 6.71 6.98
N TYR A 50 0.63 5.85 7.87
CA TYR A 50 -0.15 5.21 8.92
C TYR A 50 0.32 5.72 10.28
N ARG A 51 -0.62 5.93 11.21
CA ARG A 51 -0.29 6.23 12.61
C ARG A 51 -0.08 4.93 13.36
N ALA A 52 1.11 4.69 13.89
CA ALA A 52 1.43 3.47 14.64
C ALA A 52 0.43 3.21 15.78
N SER A 53 -0.04 4.26 16.45
CA SER A 53 -1.00 4.18 17.55
C SER A 53 -2.43 3.83 17.14
N ALA A 54 -2.76 3.88 15.85
CA ALA A 54 -4.11 3.64 15.32
C ALA A 54 -4.18 2.38 14.44
N ILE A 55 -3.06 1.69 14.25
CA ILE A 55 -2.99 0.44 13.48
C ILE A 55 -3.70 -0.67 14.25
N ASP A 56 -4.64 -1.35 13.60
CA ASP A 56 -5.27 -2.56 14.16
C ASP A 56 -4.25 -3.71 14.15
N PRO A 57 -3.93 -4.33 15.29
CA PRO A 57 -3.00 -5.45 15.32
C PRO A 57 -3.48 -6.68 14.53
N ASN A 58 -4.77 -6.77 14.17
CA ASN A 58 -5.33 -7.90 13.41
C ASN A 58 -5.41 -7.63 11.91
N ALA A 59 -5.37 -6.37 11.48
CA ALA A 59 -5.46 -5.93 10.08
C ALA A 59 -4.71 -4.59 9.92
N PRO A 60 -3.38 -4.60 10.09
CA PRO A 60 -2.60 -3.39 10.29
C PRO A 60 -2.49 -2.48 9.07
N LEU A 61 -2.75 -2.99 7.87
CA LEU A 61 -2.69 -2.24 6.60
C LEU A 61 -4.03 -2.31 5.88
N ASP A 62 -4.23 -1.41 4.91
CA ASP A 62 -5.38 -1.41 4.01
C ASP A 62 -4.83 -1.05 2.62
N ILE A 63 -4.41 -2.09 1.89
CA ILE A 63 -3.99 -1.97 0.50
C ILE A 63 -5.08 -2.57 -0.37
N GLU A 64 -5.62 -1.75 -1.25
CA GLU A 64 -6.67 -2.13 -2.19
C GLU A 64 -6.07 -2.31 -3.58
N VAL A 65 -6.36 -3.42 -4.22
CA VAL A 65 -6.11 -3.65 -5.64
C VAL A 65 -7.46 -3.77 -6.34
N GLU A 66 -7.75 -2.83 -7.22
CA GLU A 66 -8.95 -2.81 -8.04
C GLU A 66 -8.60 -3.23 -9.46
N LEU A 67 -9.35 -4.17 -10.02
CA LEU A 67 -9.41 -4.44 -11.45
C LEU A 67 -10.75 -3.94 -11.97
N ARG A 68 -10.72 -3.02 -12.93
CA ARG A 68 -11.94 -2.49 -13.55
C ARG A 68 -11.90 -2.60 -15.06
N CYS A 69 -13.06 -2.84 -15.66
CA CYS A 69 -13.23 -2.73 -17.11
C CYS A 69 -13.04 -1.27 -17.56
N ALA A 70 -12.38 -1.07 -18.69
CA ALA A 70 -12.07 0.23 -19.27
C ALA A 70 -12.37 0.25 -20.78
N GLY A 71 -12.24 1.43 -21.40
CA GLY A 71 -12.53 1.58 -22.83
C GLY A 71 -14.02 1.46 -23.16
N ASN A 72 -14.33 0.82 -24.30
CA ASN A 72 -15.69 0.71 -24.83
C ASN A 72 -16.43 -0.55 -24.37
N ASN A 73 -15.74 -1.48 -23.71
CA ASN A 73 -16.37 -2.73 -23.27
C ASN A 73 -17.25 -2.47 -22.05
N GLU A 74 -18.29 -3.30 -21.91
CA GLU A 74 -19.18 -3.31 -20.74
C GLU A 74 -18.70 -4.29 -19.67
N SER A 75 -17.89 -5.27 -20.06
CA SER A 75 -17.28 -6.24 -19.16
C SER A 75 -16.01 -6.85 -19.76
N ILE A 76 -15.21 -7.48 -18.90
CA ILE A 76 -14.12 -8.38 -19.27
C ILE A 76 -14.30 -9.72 -18.55
N GLU A 77 -13.80 -10.80 -19.14
CA GLU A 77 -13.71 -12.10 -18.47
C GLU A 77 -12.27 -12.39 -18.06
N ILE A 78 -12.11 -12.89 -16.83
CA ILE A 78 -10.82 -13.28 -16.29
C ILE A 78 -10.85 -14.65 -15.64
N GLY A 79 -9.71 -15.33 -15.63
CA GLY A 79 -9.43 -16.48 -14.78
C GLY A 79 -8.37 -16.16 -13.74
N HIS A 80 -8.61 -16.42 -12.46
CA HIS A 80 -7.62 -16.18 -11.39
C HIS A 80 -7.58 -17.32 -10.37
N ASN A 81 -6.47 -17.42 -9.64
CA ASN A 81 -6.26 -18.52 -8.71
C ASN A 81 -6.54 -18.11 -7.26
N GLY A 82 -7.82 -18.08 -6.91
CA GLY A 82 -8.31 -17.66 -5.59
C GLY A 82 -8.29 -16.15 -5.40
N SER A 83 -7.08 -15.57 -5.41
CA SER A 83 -6.90 -14.12 -5.46
C SER A 83 -6.19 -13.72 -6.75
N PHE A 84 -6.64 -12.63 -7.38
CA PHE A 84 -5.98 -12.08 -8.56
C PHE A 84 -4.78 -11.20 -8.19
N SER A 85 -4.67 -10.78 -6.93
CA SER A 85 -3.60 -9.93 -6.42
C SER A 85 -2.93 -10.50 -5.16
N ALA A 86 -1.70 -10.06 -4.90
CA ALA A 86 -0.96 -10.39 -3.69
C ALA A 86 0.03 -9.28 -3.36
N ALA A 87 0.43 -9.16 -2.09
CA ALA A 87 1.46 -8.25 -1.67
C ALA A 87 2.64 -8.98 -1.02
N LEU A 88 3.85 -8.47 -1.27
CA LEU A 88 5.03 -8.77 -0.47
C LEU A 88 5.45 -7.53 0.30
N LEU A 89 5.56 -7.65 1.62
CA LEU A 89 5.95 -6.53 2.48
C LEU A 89 7.45 -6.58 2.81
N TYR A 90 8.11 -5.44 2.69
CA TYR A 90 9.51 -5.22 3.03
C TYR A 90 9.61 -4.07 4.04
N TYR A 91 10.49 -4.23 5.03
CA TYR A 91 10.77 -3.20 6.02
C TYR A 91 12.11 -2.52 5.70
N GLU A 92 12.15 -1.18 5.75
CA GLU A 92 13.32 -0.38 5.44
C GLU A 92 13.95 -0.75 4.07
N ASP A 93 15.24 -1.11 4.07
CA ASP A 93 16.02 -1.47 2.89
C ASP A 93 16.23 -2.99 2.76
N GLU A 94 15.41 -3.81 3.43
CA GLU A 94 15.48 -5.27 3.33
C GLU A 94 15.24 -5.76 1.88
N GLU A 95 16.09 -6.70 1.43
CA GLU A 95 16.00 -7.32 0.11
C GLU A 95 15.01 -8.50 0.08
N GLU A 96 14.81 -9.17 1.20
CA GLU A 96 13.85 -10.27 1.35
C GLU A 96 12.54 -9.77 1.95
N PRO A 97 11.38 -10.29 1.51
CA PRO A 97 10.11 -9.92 2.11
C PRO A 97 9.97 -10.55 3.49
N MET A 98 9.21 -9.87 4.36
CA MET A 98 8.87 -10.35 5.69
C MET A 98 8.22 -11.75 5.66
N LEU A 99 7.38 -12.02 4.65
CA LEU A 99 6.87 -13.36 4.32
C LEU A 99 6.82 -13.60 2.82
N PRO A 100 7.12 -14.81 2.34
CA PRO A 100 6.87 -15.18 0.95
C PRO A 100 5.36 -15.33 0.71
N TYR A 101 4.89 -14.88 -0.46
CA TYR A 101 3.51 -15.11 -0.90
C TYR A 101 3.39 -16.38 -1.75
N SER A 102 2.19 -16.93 -1.84
CA SER A 102 1.85 -17.98 -2.79
C SER A 102 0.42 -17.79 -3.31
N PHE A 103 0.23 -17.82 -4.63
CA PHE A 103 -1.11 -17.99 -5.21
C PHE A 103 -1.60 -19.43 -5.00
N THR A 104 -2.91 -19.63 -4.90
CA THR A 104 -3.47 -20.98 -4.82
C THR A 104 -3.46 -21.63 -6.21
N GLN A 105 -3.90 -22.89 -6.33
CA GLN A 105 -3.95 -23.61 -7.61
C GLN A 105 -5.35 -23.68 -8.23
N GLU A 106 -6.38 -23.17 -7.53
CA GLU A 106 -7.77 -23.30 -7.97
C GLU A 106 -8.16 -22.16 -8.91
N LEU A 107 -8.36 -22.48 -10.18
CA LEU A 107 -8.80 -21.52 -11.20
C LEU A 107 -10.27 -21.16 -11.03
N HIS A 108 -10.54 -19.87 -10.88
CA HIS A 108 -11.86 -19.27 -10.80
C HIS A 108 -12.07 -18.37 -12.02
N LEU A 109 -13.14 -18.63 -12.80
CA LEU A 109 -13.55 -17.75 -13.89
C LEU A 109 -14.53 -16.70 -13.36
N GLN A 110 -14.33 -15.45 -13.75
CA GLN A 110 -15.11 -14.33 -13.25
C GLN A 110 -15.28 -13.26 -14.34
N THR A 111 -16.50 -12.74 -14.45
CA THR A 111 -16.80 -11.56 -15.28
C THR A 111 -16.69 -10.30 -14.42
N VAL A 112 -15.92 -9.31 -14.88
CA VAL A 112 -15.81 -7.99 -14.25
C VAL A 112 -16.57 -6.98 -15.09
N TYR A 113 -17.67 -6.46 -14.56
CA TYR A 113 -18.49 -5.46 -15.24
C TYR A 113 -17.94 -4.05 -14.99
N LYS A 114 -18.20 -3.14 -15.93
CA LYS A 114 -17.73 -1.75 -15.88
C LYS A 114 -18.21 -0.97 -14.65
N ASP A 115 -19.41 -1.28 -14.17
CA ASP A 115 -20.01 -0.70 -12.97
C ASP A 115 -19.72 -1.49 -11.69
N GLN A 116 -19.07 -2.66 -11.81
CA GLN A 116 -18.77 -3.58 -10.70
C GLN A 116 -17.30 -4.03 -10.78
N PRO A 117 -16.36 -3.16 -10.40
CA PRO A 117 -14.95 -3.53 -10.40
C PRO A 117 -14.68 -4.63 -9.39
N LEU A 118 -13.70 -5.48 -9.70
CA LEU A 118 -13.21 -6.51 -8.78
C LEU A 118 -12.19 -5.88 -7.84
N ILE A 119 -12.48 -5.93 -6.53
CA ILE A 119 -11.64 -5.31 -5.51
C ILE A 119 -11.13 -6.38 -4.56
N GLU A 120 -9.81 -6.42 -4.37
CA GLU A 120 -9.15 -7.21 -3.34
C GLU A 120 -8.46 -6.31 -2.32
N LYS A 121 -8.57 -6.69 -1.05
CA LYS A 121 -7.94 -5.98 0.07
C LYS A 121 -6.87 -6.86 0.70
N TRP A 122 -5.73 -6.25 1.01
CA TRP A 122 -4.62 -6.87 1.69
C TRP A 122 -4.25 -6.05 2.93
N ASP A 123 -4.08 -6.72 4.07
CA ASP A 123 -4.03 -6.07 5.37
C ASP A 123 -2.82 -6.40 6.26
N ALA A 124 -1.85 -7.18 5.77
CA ALA A 124 -0.71 -7.69 6.55
C ALA A 124 -1.06 -8.50 7.82
N SER A 125 -2.29 -9.00 7.94
CA SER A 125 -2.72 -9.81 9.09
C SER A 125 -1.84 -11.06 9.30
N LYS A 126 -1.44 -11.73 8.21
CA LYS A 126 -0.58 -12.93 8.24
C LYS A 126 0.84 -12.62 8.73
N GLU A 127 1.39 -11.50 8.28
CA GLU A 127 2.72 -11.00 8.67
C GLU A 127 2.74 -10.71 10.16
N VAL A 128 1.73 -10.01 10.68
CA VAL A 128 1.67 -9.69 12.12
C VAL A 128 1.44 -10.93 12.98
N GLN A 129 0.59 -11.87 12.55
CA GLN A 129 0.41 -13.14 13.27
C GLN A 129 1.71 -13.93 13.40
N LYS A 130 2.57 -13.89 12.38
CA LYS A 130 3.81 -14.69 12.35
C LYS A 130 5.02 -13.98 12.95
N LEU A 131 5.14 -12.67 12.76
CA LEU A 131 6.35 -11.90 13.08
C LEU A 131 6.14 -10.91 14.24
N GLY A 132 4.90 -10.72 14.68
CA GLY A 132 4.53 -9.70 15.65
C GLY A 132 4.22 -8.34 14.99
N PRO A 133 3.91 -7.32 15.78
CA PRO A 133 3.44 -6.02 15.29
C PRO A 133 4.41 -5.34 14.33
N LEU A 134 3.86 -4.61 13.34
CA LEU A 134 4.66 -3.75 12.47
C LEU A 134 5.32 -2.63 13.29
N LYS A 135 6.56 -2.32 12.93
CA LYS A 135 7.37 -1.30 13.61
C LYS A 135 7.17 0.06 12.92
N PRO A 136 7.32 1.20 13.62
CA PRO A 136 7.42 2.48 12.94
C PRO A 136 8.62 2.49 11.98
N GLY A 137 8.45 3.04 10.79
CA GLY A 137 9.50 3.08 9.78
C GLY A 137 8.98 3.19 8.36
N LYS A 138 9.92 3.13 7.41
CA LYS A 138 9.62 3.09 5.96
C LYS A 138 9.34 1.66 5.55
N TYR A 139 8.31 1.48 4.75
CA TYR A 139 7.95 0.20 4.17
C TYR A 139 7.85 0.30 2.66
N ARG A 140 8.05 -0.85 2.02
CA ARG A 140 7.80 -1.06 0.60
C ARG A 140 6.92 -2.28 0.48
N ALA A 141 5.79 -2.17 -0.21
CA ALA A 141 5.01 -3.32 -0.64
C ALA A 141 5.21 -3.55 -2.13
N LYS A 142 5.55 -4.78 -2.52
CA LYS A 142 5.52 -5.19 -3.91
C LYS A 142 4.17 -5.83 -4.19
N MET A 143 3.31 -5.11 -4.89
CA MET A 143 1.99 -5.55 -5.27
C MET A 143 2.09 -6.33 -6.58
N TYR A 144 1.61 -7.57 -6.59
CA TYR A 144 1.52 -8.42 -7.77
C TYR A 144 0.07 -8.56 -8.16
N TRP A 145 -0.19 -8.66 -9.46
CA TRP A 145 -1.45 -9.20 -9.96
C TRP A 145 -1.17 -10.22 -11.05
N ASN A 146 -1.93 -11.31 -11.00
CA ASN A 146 -1.81 -12.43 -11.90
C ASN A 146 -3.20 -12.99 -12.22
N PHE A 147 -3.61 -12.84 -13.46
CA PHE A 147 -4.84 -13.42 -13.97
C PHE A 147 -4.72 -13.67 -15.46
N ARG A 148 -5.56 -14.58 -15.95
CA ARG A 148 -5.77 -14.82 -17.37
C ARG A 148 -6.88 -13.89 -17.86
N TYR A 149 -6.60 -13.08 -18.87
CA TYR A 149 -7.61 -12.32 -19.60
C TYR A 149 -8.15 -13.15 -20.76
N ILE A 150 -9.47 -13.17 -20.94
CA ILE A 150 -10.16 -13.89 -22.01
C ILE A 150 -10.83 -12.87 -22.91
N ASP A 151 -10.35 -12.76 -24.15
CA ASP A 151 -10.92 -11.91 -25.18
C ASP A 151 -11.93 -12.73 -25.99
N ALA A 152 -13.21 -12.54 -25.70
CA ALA A 152 -14.30 -13.23 -26.38
C ALA A 152 -14.45 -12.83 -27.86
N ASP A 153 -14.08 -11.60 -28.23
CA ASP A 153 -14.19 -11.11 -29.60
C ASP A 153 -13.12 -11.71 -30.51
N ARG A 154 -11.94 -12.02 -29.95
CA ARG A 154 -10.80 -12.58 -30.68
C ARG A 154 -10.57 -14.07 -30.45
N ASP A 155 -11.39 -14.73 -29.63
CA ASP A 155 -11.23 -16.12 -29.22
C ASP A 155 -9.78 -16.39 -28.76
N SER A 156 -9.28 -15.53 -27.85
CA SER A 156 -7.89 -15.55 -27.41
C SER A 156 -7.77 -15.39 -25.90
N GLU A 157 -6.71 -15.99 -25.33
CA GLU A 157 -6.38 -15.89 -23.91
C GLU A 157 -4.98 -15.31 -23.73
N GLU A 158 -4.83 -14.38 -22.79
CA GLU A 158 -3.54 -13.81 -22.40
C GLU A 158 -3.33 -13.94 -20.90
N THR A 159 -2.13 -14.34 -20.46
CA THR A 159 -1.78 -14.31 -19.04
C THR A 159 -1.16 -12.97 -18.70
N ILE A 160 -1.83 -12.21 -17.84
CA ILE A 160 -1.36 -10.93 -17.31
C ILE A 160 -0.64 -11.20 -16.01
N THR A 161 0.68 -10.98 -15.99
CA THR A 161 1.48 -11.03 -14.75
C THR A 161 2.31 -9.77 -14.68
N ASN A 162 2.03 -8.92 -13.70
CA ASN A 162 2.76 -7.67 -13.51
C ASN A 162 2.84 -7.32 -12.02
N TRP A 163 3.63 -6.30 -11.70
CA TRP A 163 3.83 -5.85 -10.33
C TRP A 163 4.23 -4.39 -10.24
N ALA A 164 4.06 -3.83 -9.04
CA ALA A 164 4.45 -2.47 -8.70
C ALA A 164 5.00 -2.38 -7.29
N TYR A 165 5.93 -1.45 -7.06
CA TYR A 165 6.34 -1.08 -5.72
C TYR A 165 5.60 0.16 -5.24
N VAL A 166 4.92 0.03 -4.11
CA VAL A 166 4.36 1.16 -3.37
C VAL A 166 5.16 1.35 -2.09
N HIS A 167 5.43 2.62 -1.75
CA HIS A 167 6.24 2.99 -0.58
C HIS A 167 5.37 3.77 0.40
N PHE A 168 5.41 3.40 1.67
CA PHE A 168 4.60 4.02 2.70
C PHE A 168 5.35 4.08 4.03
N TRP A 169 4.80 4.80 5.00
CA TRP A 169 5.44 5.01 6.29
C TRP A 169 4.47 4.73 7.44
N ILE A 170 4.99 4.10 8.48
CA ILE A 170 4.34 3.99 9.78
C ILE A 170 5.05 4.96 10.72
N ILE A 171 4.30 5.92 11.29
CA ILE A 171 4.82 7.01 12.12
C ILE A 171 4.19 6.98 13.52
#